data_AF-M7MKD3-F1
#
_entry.id   AF-M7MKD3-F1
#
_cell.length_a   1.000
_cell.length_b   1.000
_cell.length_c   1.000
_cell.angle_alpha   90.00
_cell.angle_beta   90.00
_cell.angle_gamma   90.00
#
_symmetry.space_group_name_H-M   'P 1'
#
loop_
_entity.id
_entity.type
_entity.pdbx_description
1 polymer ?
#
loop_
_entity_poly.entity_id
_entity_poly.type
_entity_poly.pdbx_seq_one_letter_code
_entity_poly.pdbx_strand_id
1 'polypeptide(L)'
;MEPADLIQTVAKTETLQSQLSHILDAFQQMDYHKLNTVLDDRYYEEMPKTAFIYRQQRIFKFMQSKGDTHLKLSTNICTGCLCGKPVFVFTGNHSGLTYGVYVEFLNDAIVDVFRCSEQSSSSFGLMPF
;
A
#
# COMPACT_ATOMS: atom_id res chain seq x y z
N MET A 1 -16.95 3.65 -0.86
CA MET A 1 -16.72 3.02 0.45
C MET A 1 -15.60 3.80 1.11
N GLU A 2 -15.81 4.27 2.33
CA GLU A 2 -14.76 4.98 3.05
C GLU A 2 -13.64 4.00 3.43
N PRO A 3 -12.37 4.44 3.54
CA PRO A 3 -11.27 3.55 3.93
C PRO A 3 -11.50 2.86 5.27
N ALA A 4 -12.12 3.54 6.24
CA ALA A 4 -12.46 2.99 7.54
C ALA A 4 -13.43 1.79 7.43
N ASP A 5 -14.44 1.91 6.57
CA ASP A 5 -15.41 0.83 6.34
C ASP A 5 -14.73 -0.40 5.71
N LEU A 6 -13.78 -0.18 4.78
CA LEU A 6 -13.03 -1.28 4.17
C LEU A 6 -12.16 -1.99 5.21
N ILE A 7 -11.45 -1.23 6.05
CA ILE A 7 -10.63 -1.78 7.16
C ILE A 7 -11.48 -2.69 8.04
N GLN A 8 -12.65 -2.22 8.49
CA GLN A 8 -13.56 -3.01 9.33
C GLN A 8 -14.07 -4.27 8.61
N THR A 9 -14.25 -4.20 7.29
CA THR A 9 -14.74 -5.31 6.48
C THR A 9 -13.67 -6.40 6.27
N VAL A 10 -12.40 -6.01 6.07
CA VAL A 10 -11.31 -6.95 5.72
C VAL A 10 -10.52 -7.45 6.93
N ALA A 11 -10.42 -6.66 7.99
CA ALA A 11 -9.70 -7.01 9.20
C ALA A 11 -10.67 -7.36 10.35
N LYS A 12 -10.75 -8.65 10.67
CA LYS A 12 -11.77 -9.21 11.58
C LYS A 12 -11.48 -9.01 13.07
N THR A 13 -10.25 -8.66 13.43
CA THR A 13 -9.82 -8.47 14.82
C THR A 13 -9.30 -7.05 15.03
N GLU A 14 -9.41 -6.53 16.26
CA GLU A 14 -8.89 -5.19 16.61
C GLU A 14 -7.38 -5.08 16.36
N THR A 15 -6.63 -6.16 16.65
CA THR A 15 -5.20 -6.22 16.39
C THR A 15 -4.89 -6.09 14.91
N LEU A 16 -5.63 -6.81 14.06
CA LEU A 16 -5.45 -6.77 12.60
C LEU A 16 -5.88 -5.41 12.01
N GLN A 17 -6.94 -4.82 12.54
CA GLN A 17 -7.38 -3.46 12.17
C GLN A 17 -6.32 -2.42 12.53
N SER A 18 -5.70 -2.54 13.71
CA SER A 18 -4.61 -1.66 14.15
C SER A 18 -3.37 -1.82 13.26
N GLN A 19 -2.95 -3.07 12.98
CA GLN A 19 -1.82 -3.33 12.09
C GLN A 19 -2.06 -2.77 10.69
N LEU A 20 -3.24 -3.03 10.11
CA LEU A 20 -3.63 -2.48 8.81
C LEU A 20 -3.61 -0.95 8.82
N SER A 21 -4.19 -0.32 9.84
CA SER A 21 -4.19 1.14 9.97
C SER A 21 -2.77 1.71 10.04
N HIS A 22 -1.85 1.04 10.75
CA HIS A 22 -0.46 1.48 10.82
C HIS A 22 0.29 1.30 9.49
N ILE A 23 0.00 0.25 8.73
CA ILE A 23 0.52 0.06 7.36
C ILE A 23 0.03 1.21 6.48
N LEU A 24 -1.29 1.47 6.46
CA LEU A 24 -1.88 2.53 5.64
C LEU A 24 -1.32 3.90 6.01
N ASP A 25 -1.18 4.20 7.31
CA ASP A 25 -0.55 5.45 7.75
C ASP A 25 0.91 5.56 7.31
N ALA A 26 1.69 4.47 7.35
CA ALA A 26 3.06 4.47 6.83
C ALA A 26 3.11 4.85 5.33
N PHE A 27 2.17 4.35 4.53
CA PHE A 27 2.02 4.78 3.13
C PHE A 27 1.59 6.24 3.01
N GLN A 28 0.60 6.69 3.79
CA GLN A 28 0.13 8.08 3.75
C GLN A 28 1.24 9.09 4.10
N GLN A 29 2.12 8.73 5.03
CA GLN A 29 3.27 9.56 5.42
C GLN A 29 4.52 9.31 4.57
N MET A 30 4.47 8.35 3.62
CA MET A 30 5.63 7.91 2.84
C MET A 30 6.82 7.51 3.72
N ASP A 31 6.54 6.90 4.87
CA ASP A 31 7.52 6.50 5.89
C ASP A 31 7.85 5.01 5.76
N TYR A 32 8.91 4.70 5.02
CA TYR A 32 9.38 3.33 4.84
C TYR A 32 9.99 2.71 6.12
N HIS A 33 10.45 3.51 7.08
CA HIS A 33 10.95 3.01 8.37
C HIS A 33 9.78 2.51 9.24
N LYS A 34 8.70 3.28 9.27
CA LYS A 34 7.44 2.86 9.90
C LYS A 34 6.91 1.61 9.22
N LEU A 35 6.86 1.58 7.88
CA LEU A 35 6.42 0.42 7.12
C LEU A 35 7.24 -0.83 7.46
N ASN A 36 8.57 -0.70 7.54
CA ASN A 36 9.46 -1.79 7.93
C ASN A 36 9.21 -2.29 9.37
N THR A 37 8.77 -1.42 10.28
CA THR A 37 8.47 -1.80 11.66
C THR A 37 7.16 -2.58 11.77
N VAL A 38 6.14 -2.22 10.99
CA VAL A 38 4.77 -2.76 11.13
C VAL A 38 4.50 -4.04 10.32
N LEU A 39 5.33 -4.30 9.31
CA LEU A 39 5.27 -5.54 8.53
C LEU A 39 6.01 -6.67 9.25
N ASP A 40 5.48 -7.88 9.17
CA ASP A 40 6.15 -9.09 9.67
C ASP A 40 7.34 -9.46 8.79
N ASP A 41 8.34 -10.17 9.33
CA ASP A 41 9.50 -10.60 8.55
C ASP A 41 9.15 -11.78 7.64
N ARG A 42 8.80 -11.48 6.38
CA ARG A 42 8.36 -12.45 5.36
C ARG A 42 8.54 -11.93 3.94
N TYR A 43 7.98 -12.65 2.97
CA TYR A 43 7.89 -12.21 1.59
C TYR A 43 6.66 -11.34 1.38
N TYR A 44 6.81 -10.33 0.53
CA TYR A 44 5.76 -9.43 0.03
C TYR A 44 6.00 -9.24 -1.45
N GLU A 45 5.00 -9.29 -2.34
CA GLU A 45 5.22 -9.22 -3.80
C GLU A 45 6.28 -10.22 -4.31
N GLU A 46 6.30 -11.45 -3.79
CA GLU A 46 7.31 -12.47 -4.15
C GLU A 46 8.77 -12.04 -3.90
N MET A 47 9.01 -11.07 -3.01
CA MET A 47 10.35 -10.63 -2.62
C MET A 47 10.53 -10.57 -1.10
N PRO A 48 11.75 -10.77 -0.57
CA PRO A 48 12.01 -10.60 0.86
C PRO A 48 11.62 -9.19 1.34
N LYS A 49 11.13 -9.08 2.58
CA LYS A 49 10.75 -7.80 3.21
C LYS A 49 11.77 -6.69 2.97
N THR A 50 13.06 -6.96 3.09
CA THR A 50 14.12 -5.96 2.86
C THR A 50 14.09 -5.37 1.44
N ALA A 51 13.89 -6.21 0.43
CA ALA A 51 13.75 -5.79 -0.97
C ALA A 51 12.43 -5.03 -1.21
N PHE A 52 11.33 -5.51 -0.61
CA PHE A 52 10.04 -4.83 -0.66
C PHE A 52 10.14 -3.41 -0.08
N ILE A 53 10.68 -3.28 1.13
CA ILE A 53 10.89 -1.99 1.80
C ILE A 53 11.79 -1.07 0.99
N TYR A 54 12.84 -1.59 0.35
CA TYR A 54 13.69 -0.80 -0.54
C TYR A 54 12.93 -0.29 -1.78
N ARG A 55 12.07 -1.13 -2.38
CA ARG A 55 11.17 -0.72 -3.47
C ARG A 55 10.23 0.39 -3.01
N GLN A 56 9.59 0.24 -1.85
CA GLN A 56 8.68 1.27 -1.30
C GLN A 56 9.43 2.58 -1.01
N GLN A 57 10.63 2.51 -0.44
CA GLN A 57 11.49 3.70 -0.22
C GLN A 57 11.71 4.48 -1.52
N ARG A 58 11.97 3.80 -2.64
CA ARG A 58 12.21 4.46 -3.93
C ARG A 58 10.96 5.11 -4.50
N ILE A 59 9.81 4.43 -4.37
CA ILE A 59 8.50 4.98 -4.76
C ILE A 59 8.18 6.23 -3.94
N PHE A 60 8.35 6.16 -2.62
CA PHE A 60 8.13 7.27 -1.69
C PHE A 60 9.04 8.47 -2.02
N LYS A 61 10.34 8.23 -2.20
CA LYS A 61 11.28 9.28 -2.61
C LYS A 61 10.92 9.90 -3.96
N PHE A 62 10.42 9.11 -4.91
CA PHE A 62 9.97 9.64 -6.19
C PHE A 62 8.75 10.55 -6.03
N MET A 63 7.72 10.13 -5.28
CA MET A 63 6.55 10.98 -5.02
C MET A 63 6.95 12.27 -4.29
N GLN A 64 7.81 12.17 -3.28
CA GLN A 64 8.39 13.35 -2.60
C GLN A 64 9.15 14.27 -3.57
N SER A 65 9.91 13.71 -4.53
CA SER A 65 10.59 14.50 -5.56
C SER A 65 9.63 15.22 -6.53
N LYS A 66 8.36 14.78 -6.59
CA LYS A 66 7.28 15.44 -7.33
C LYS A 66 6.52 16.46 -6.48
N GLY A 67 6.97 16.74 -5.26
CA GLY A 67 6.38 17.73 -4.36
C GLY A 67 5.31 17.18 -3.42
N ASP A 68 5.10 15.86 -3.39
CA ASP A 68 4.16 15.26 -2.44
C ASP A 68 4.75 15.27 -1.02
N THR A 69 3.94 15.68 -0.05
CA THR A 69 4.28 15.68 1.38
C THR A 69 3.49 14.63 2.16
N HIS A 70 2.33 14.21 1.63
CA HIS A 70 1.52 13.13 2.15
C HIS A 70 0.65 12.55 1.03
N LEU A 71 0.11 11.36 1.24
CA LEU A 71 -0.80 10.72 0.31
C LEU A 71 -2.22 10.71 0.88
N LYS A 72 -3.18 11.14 0.06
CA LYS A 72 -4.61 11.01 0.36
C LYS A 72 -5.03 9.56 0.15
N LEU A 73 -5.73 9.01 1.12
CA LEU A 73 -6.22 7.62 1.09
C LEU A 73 -7.66 7.58 0.58
N SER A 74 -7.90 6.75 -0.42
CA SER A 74 -9.24 6.34 -0.86
C SER A 74 -9.28 4.84 -1.07
N THR A 75 -10.44 4.30 -1.45
CA THR A 75 -10.59 2.89 -1.86
C THR A 75 -11.06 2.81 -3.30
N ASN A 76 -10.71 1.73 -3.99
CA ASN A 76 -11.24 1.40 -5.31
C ASN A 76 -11.28 -0.12 -5.51
N ILE A 77 -11.69 -0.57 -6.69
CA ILE A 77 -11.65 -1.97 -7.11
C ILE A 77 -10.51 -2.16 -8.12
N CYS A 78 -9.64 -3.14 -7.88
CA CYS A 78 -8.62 -3.51 -8.85
C CYS A 78 -9.21 -4.47 -9.90
N THR A 79 -9.32 -4.01 -11.14
CA THR A 79 -9.91 -4.76 -12.26
C THR A 79 -8.91 -5.63 -13.03
N GLY A 80 -7.63 -5.59 -12.65
CA GLY A 80 -6.57 -6.40 -13.26
C GLY A 80 -6.48 -7.82 -12.72
N CYS A 81 -5.25 -8.28 -12.48
CA CYS A 81 -4.92 -9.63 -11.98
C CYS A 81 -5.61 -9.99 -10.65
N LEU A 82 -6.20 -9.02 -9.96
CA LEU A 82 -6.91 -9.20 -8.71
C LEU A 82 -8.40 -9.45 -8.87
N CYS A 83 -8.90 -9.62 -10.09
CA CYS A 83 -10.26 -10.09 -10.34
C CYS A 83 -11.34 -9.34 -9.55
N GLY A 84 -11.22 -8.01 -9.43
CA GLY A 84 -12.21 -7.18 -8.75
C GLY A 84 -12.07 -7.08 -7.23
N LYS A 85 -10.91 -7.38 -6.64
CA LYS A 85 -10.68 -7.19 -5.21
C LYS A 85 -10.60 -5.70 -4.84
N PRO A 86 -11.07 -5.32 -3.63
CA PRO A 86 -10.94 -3.96 -3.13
C PRO A 86 -9.48 -3.64 -2.81
N VAL A 87 -9.07 -2.41 -3.12
CA VAL A 87 -7.73 -1.90 -2.90
C VAL A 87 -7.76 -0.53 -2.23
N PHE A 88 -6.68 -0.22 -1.52
CA PHE A 88 -6.40 1.11 -1.02
C PHE A 88 -5.65 1.89 -2.10
N VAL A 89 -6.07 3.12 -2.37
CA VAL A 89 -5.45 3.98 -3.37
C VAL A 89 -4.87 5.20 -2.67
N PHE A 90 -3.56 5.35 -2.77
CA PHE A 90 -2.82 6.48 -2.24
C PHE A 90 -2.59 7.49 -3.36
N THR A 91 -3.03 8.73 -3.16
CA THR A 91 -2.91 9.81 -4.16
C THR A 91 -2.04 10.93 -3.64
N GLY A 92 -0.97 11.25 -4.37
CA GLY A 92 -0.07 12.37 -4.06
C GLY A 92 -0.83 13.69 -3.92
N ASN A 93 -0.62 14.40 -2.81
CA ASN A 93 -1.33 15.64 -2.54
C ASN A 93 -0.98 16.80 -3.49
N HIS A 94 0.17 16.72 -4.17
CA HIS A 94 0.62 17.71 -5.15
C HIS A 94 0.66 17.14 -6.56
N SER A 95 1.29 15.98 -6.74
CA SER A 95 1.53 15.39 -8.07
C SER A 95 0.28 14.75 -8.68
N GLY A 96 -0.70 14.37 -7.84
CA GLY A 96 -1.85 13.57 -8.25
C GLY A 96 -1.51 12.13 -8.65
N LEU A 97 -0.26 11.68 -8.48
CA LEU A 97 0.14 10.31 -8.77
C LEU A 97 -0.58 9.34 -7.84
N THR A 98 -1.11 8.27 -8.43
CA THR A 98 -1.84 7.21 -7.73
C THR A 98 -0.96 5.98 -7.52
N TYR A 99 -1.04 5.38 -6.33
CA TYR A 99 -0.40 4.12 -5.99
C TYR A 99 -1.43 3.22 -5.32
N GLY A 100 -1.87 2.18 -6.04
CA GLY A 100 -2.89 1.24 -5.59
C GLY A 100 -2.26 0.04 -4.91
N VAL A 101 -2.74 -0.32 -3.72
CA VAL A 101 -2.24 -1.43 -2.91
C VAL A 101 -3.40 -2.35 -2.51
N TYR A 102 -3.22 -3.64 -2.76
CA TYR A 102 -4.03 -4.69 -2.18
C TYR A 102 -3.32 -5.26 -0.95
N VAL A 103 -4.10 -5.58 0.08
CA VAL A 103 -3.63 -6.26 1.27
C VAL A 103 -4.28 -7.64 1.28
N GLU A 104 -3.45 -8.68 1.28
CA GLU A 104 -3.93 -10.06 1.34
C GLU A 104 -4.02 -10.53 2.78
N PHE A 105 -5.10 -11.23 3.09
CA PHE A 105 -5.38 -11.78 4.41
C PHE A 105 -5.51 -13.29 4.32
N LEU A 106 -4.81 -14.01 5.20
CA LEU A 106 -5.03 -15.43 5.43
C LEU A 106 -5.35 -15.63 6.91
N ASN A 107 -6.56 -16.10 7.19
CA ASN A 107 -7.12 -16.13 8.54
C ASN A 107 -7.09 -14.73 9.17
N ASP A 108 -6.45 -14.57 10.34
CA ASP A 108 -6.35 -13.31 11.08
C ASP A 108 -4.98 -12.63 10.94
N ALA A 109 -4.30 -12.82 9.79
CA ALA A 109 -3.00 -12.23 9.51
C ALA A 109 -2.94 -11.57 8.12
N ILE A 110 -2.24 -10.44 8.03
CA ILE A 110 -1.81 -9.86 6.75
C ILE A 110 -0.67 -10.71 6.23
N VAL A 111 -0.86 -11.32 5.07
CA VAL A 111 0.15 -12.23 4.50
C VAL A 111 0.92 -11.64 3.35
N ASP A 112 0.34 -10.67 2.64
CA ASP A 112 0.99 -9.95 1.55
C ASP A 112 0.42 -8.52 1.43
N VAL A 113 1.20 -7.64 0.82
CA VAL A 113 0.89 -6.26 0.47
C VAL A 113 1.49 -6.03 -0.89
N PHE A 114 0.66 -5.89 -1.91
CA PHE A 114 1.16 -5.76 -3.27
C PHE A 114 0.44 -4.69 -4.09
N ARG A 115 1.16 -4.19 -5.08
CA ARG A 115 0.70 -3.14 -5.97
C ARG A 115 -0.35 -3.66 -6.96
N CYS A 116 -1.47 -2.95 -7.06
CA CYS A 116 -2.38 -3.04 -8.19
C CYS A 116 -1.93 -2.06 -9.28
N SER A 117 -1.49 -2.58 -10.43
CA SER A 117 -0.96 -1.76 -11.53
C SER A 117 -2.02 -0.88 -12.17
N GLU A 118 -3.26 -1.37 -12.28
CA GLU A 118 -4.40 -0.71 -12.91
C GLU A 118 -4.89 0.50 -12.09
N GLN A 119 -4.62 0.50 -10.78
CA GLN A 119 -4.93 1.60 -9.88
C GLN A 119 -3.67 2.44 -9.55
N SER A 120 -2.57 2.19 -10.26
CA SER A 120 -1.30 2.90 -10.09
C SER A 120 -0.92 3.68 -11.33
N SER A 121 -0.30 4.84 -11.15
CA SER A 121 0.26 5.61 -12.25
C SER A 121 1.36 4.84 -12.99
N SER A 122 1.42 4.98 -14.31
CA SER A 122 2.32 4.22 -15.19
C SER A 122 3.80 4.46 -14.90
N SER A 123 4.16 5.64 -14.37
CA SER A 123 5.52 6.00 -13.93
C SER A 123 6.14 4.96 -12.99
N PHE A 124 5.34 4.26 -12.19
CA PHE A 124 5.83 3.23 -11.27
C PHE A 124 6.17 1.91 -11.96
N GLY A 125 5.62 1.63 -13.14
CA GLY A 125 5.98 0.45 -13.94
C GLY A 125 7.31 0.58 -14.68
N LEU A 126 7.82 1.81 -14.82
CA LEU A 126 9.04 2.13 -15.57
C LEU A 126 10.26 2.34 -14.65
N MET A 127 10.07 2.27 -13.33
CA MET A 127 11.18 2.35 -12.40
C MET A 127 12.00 1.05 -12.48
N PRO A 128 13.33 1.11 -12.68
CA PRO A 128 14.15 -0.10 -12.69
C PRO A 128 14.17 -0.65 -11.26
N PHE A 129 13.66 -1.85 -11.01
CA PHE A 129 13.65 -2.49 -9.69
C PHE A 129 14.60 -3.68 -9.66
#